data_AF-A0A5B0KRC9-F1
#
_entry.id   AF-A0A5B0KRC9-F1
#
_cell.length_a   1.000
_cell.length_b   1.000
_cell.length_c   1.000
_cell.angle_alpha   90.00
_cell.angle_beta   90.00
_cell.angle_gamma   90.00
#
_symmetry.space_group_name_H-M   'P 1'
#
loop_
_entity.id
_entity.type
_entity.pdbx_description
1 polymer ?
#
loop_
_entity_poly.entity_id
_entity_poly.type
_entity_poly.pdbx_seq_one_letter_code
_entity_poly.pdbx_strand_id
1 'polypeptide(L)'
;MPPIAKTPIAKPAPKSAAGSLASFAPWAGEGGVRVYLRPVGLLPIAAWSAGAAVPLAGGRFSFATAELIVRQGARIERAFAPLTEIMAWGWERGTAVAQSLDKRLGALTRGRAPFAGLDLGRPRIMAIVNVTPDSFSDGGDFFDAGIAIAHGEAMLEAGADLLDVGGESTRPGSAPVSPEEEEARVLPVVRHFAAKGAVVSVDTRHARVMRAALDAGAALINDVAGLRDPGAQPLVAEKAAPVVVMHMRGEPGTMQQNPTYEDAALDVFDWLEERVEACLAAGVALERIAIDPGIGFGKTVEHNLDILRHTALYHGLGCALLIGLSRKNLIGKLSRSEPPKERLGGSLAGGLETLNQGAQILRVHDVPQTIQARAVWEGLHPARVP
;
A
#
# COMPACT_ATOMS: atom_id res chain seq x y z
N MET A 1 -15.32 30.35 45.68
CA MET A 1 -14.76 29.82 44.41
C MET A 1 -13.24 29.73 44.57
N PRO A 2 -12.63 28.55 44.41
CA PRO A 2 -11.17 28.43 44.46
C PRO A 2 -10.54 29.11 43.23
N PRO A 3 -9.31 29.64 43.35
CA PRO A 3 -8.67 30.41 42.28
C PRO A 3 -8.31 29.50 41.10
N ILE A 4 -8.56 30.02 39.90
CA ILE A 4 -8.24 29.40 38.61
C ILE A 4 -6.74 29.09 38.56
N ALA A 5 -6.42 27.81 38.41
CA ALA A 5 -5.05 27.34 38.24
C ALA A 5 -4.43 27.99 36.99
N LYS A 6 -3.24 28.57 37.17
CA LYS A 6 -2.44 29.20 36.12
C LYS A 6 -2.24 28.24 34.95
N THR A 7 -2.49 28.74 33.75
CA THR A 7 -2.14 28.13 32.47
C THR A 7 -0.69 27.59 32.52
N PRO A 8 -0.43 26.34 32.09
CA PRO A 8 0.93 25.84 32.07
C PRO A 8 1.78 26.70 31.14
N ILE A 9 2.91 27.18 31.68
CA ILE A 9 3.92 27.93 30.94
C ILE A 9 4.39 27.04 29.78
N ALA A 10 4.10 27.46 28.54
CA ALA A 10 4.57 26.78 27.34
C ALA A 10 6.10 26.65 27.42
N LYS A 11 6.60 25.41 27.43
CA LYS A 11 8.04 25.17 27.31
C LYS A 11 8.52 25.81 26.01
N PRO A 12 9.66 26.54 26.00
CA PRO A 12 10.20 27.09 24.76
C PRO A 12 10.43 25.95 23.76
N ALA A 13 10.02 26.18 22.51
CA ALA A 13 10.23 25.22 21.44
C ALA A 13 11.73 24.89 21.34
N PRO A 14 12.12 23.62 21.17
CA PRO A 14 13.50 23.27 20.93
C PRO A 14 13.97 23.97 19.65
N LYS A 15 15.01 24.79 19.75
CA LYS A 15 15.67 25.35 18.56
C LYS A 15 16.43 24.23 17.86
N SER A 16 16.34 24.18 16.53
CA SER A 16 17.28 23.40 15.72
C SER A 16 18.68 23.95 16.03
N ALA A 17 19.49 23.15 16.73
CA ALA A 17 20.82 23.58 17.12
C ALA A 17 21.65 23.69 15.84
N ALA A 18 21.78 24.90 15.26
CA ALA A 18 22.73 25.24 14.18
C ALA A 18 22.98 24.08 13.18
N GLY A 19 21.90 23.47 12.68
CA GLY A 19 21.92 22.21 11.96
C GLY A 19 21.66 22.37 10.46
N SER A 20 21.68 21.26 9.72
CA SER A 20 21.53 21.22 8.26
C SER A 20 20.18 21.76 7.78
N LEU A 21 19.17 21.83 8.66
CA LEU A 21 17.83 22.31 8.32
C LEU A 21 17.58 23.81 8.56
N ALA A 22 18.51 24.57 9.14
CA ALA A 22 18.26 25.96 9.55
C ALA A 22 17.73 26.84 8.39
N SER A 23 18.34 26.72 7.20
CA SER A 23 17.94 27.40 5.97
C SER A 23 17.08 26.56 5.03
N PHE A 24 16.69 25.35 5.42
CA PHE A 24 15.91 24.44 4.60
C PHE A 24 14.45 24.90 4.50
N ALA A 25 13.92 24.96 3.26
CA ALA A 25 12.55 25.34 2.94
C ALA A 25 12.01 26.51 3.79
N PRO A 26 12.57 27.74 3.67
CA PRO A 26 12.16 28.89 4.48
C PRO A 26 10.69 29.29 4.26
N TRP A 27 10.11 28.88 3.13
CA TRP A 27 8.72 29.08 2.70
C TRP A 27 7.76 28.05 3.31
N ALA A 28 8.22 27.07 4.10
CA ALA A 28 7.37 25.99 4.61
C ALA A 28 6.23 26.46 5.53
N GLY A 29 6.28 27.69 6.04
CA GLY A 29 5.20 28.30 6.82
C GLY A 29 4.09 28.95 5.98
N GLU A 30 4.23 28.98 4.65
CA GLU A 30 3.24 29.57 3.75
C GLU A 30 1.99 28.68 3.59
N GLY A 31 0.89 29.27 3.11
CA GLY A 31 -0.34 28.54 2.82
C GLY A 31 -0.15 27.51 1.69
N GLY A 32 -0.86 26.38 1.80
CA GLY A 32 -0.84 25.33 0.78
C GLY A 32 0.42 24.45 0.78
N VAL A 33 1.31 24.61 1.77
CA VAL A 33 2.48 23.74 1.94
C VAL A 33 2.07 22.38 2.48
N ARG A 34 2.61 21.32 1.87
CA ARG A 34 2.55 19.94 2.37
C ARG A 34 3.92 19.50 2.85
N VAL A 35 3.95 18.76 3.96
CA VAL A 35 5.16 18.12 4.48
C VAL A 35 4.99 16.61 4.55
N TYR A 36 6.06 15.91 4.22
CA TYR A 36 6.12 14.46 4.22
C TYR A 36 7.36 13.99 4.97
N LEU A 37 7.27 12.78 5.51
CA LEU A 37 8.35 12.10 6.17
C LEU A 37 8.51 10.72 5.57
N ARG A 38 9.70 10.44 5.03
CA ARG A 38 10.08 9.08 4.64
C ARG A 38 11.15 8.57 5.60
N PRO A 39 10.88 7.50 6.36
CA PRO A 39 11.91 6.80 7.11
C PRO A 39 13.07 6.37 6.21
N VAL A 40 14.31 6.60 6.64
CA VAL A 40 15.51 6.15 5.93
C VAL A 40 16.47 5.46 6.89
N GLY A 41 17.39 4.64 6.36
CA GLY A 41 18.35 3.91 7.18
C GLY A 41 17.67 3.02 8.22
N LEU A 42 16.69 2.24 7.79
CA LEU A 42 15.88 1.40 8.67
C LEU A 42 16.76 0.46 9.49
N LEU A 43 16.50 0.44 10.79
CA LEU A 43 17.20 -0.35 11.79
C LEU A 43 16.32 -1.54 12.20
N PRO A 44 16.90 -2.64 12.72
CA PRO A 44 16.12 -3.71 13.33
C PRO A 44 15.24 -3.19 14.45
N ILE A 45 14.08 -3.82 14.70
CA ILE A 45 13.13 -3.41 15.76
C ILE A 45 13.76 -3.40 17.17
N ALA A 46 14.87 -4.12 17.37
CA ALA A 46 15.65 -4.10 18.61
C ALA A 46 16.20 -2.70 18.95
N ALA A 47 16.51 -1.86 17.96
CA ALA A 47 16.98 -0.50 18.20
C ALA A 47 15.90 0.37 18.87
N TRP A 48 14.62 0.17 18.55
CA TRP A 48 13.52 0.79 19.30
C TRP A 48 13.43 0.26 20.74
N SER A 49 13.59 -1.06 20.93
CA SER A 49 13.57 -1.66 22.28
C SER A 49 14.70 -1.13 23.17
N ALA A 50 15.83 -0.73 22.58
CA ALA A 50 16.95 -0.07 23.25
C ALA A 50 16.77 1.46 23.43
N GLY A 51 15.66 2.03 22.97
CA GLY A 51 15.38 3.48 23.04
C GLY A 51 16.14 4.34 22.03
N ALA A 52 16.78 3.74 21.01
CA ALA A 52 17.61 4.44 20.03
C ALA A 52 16.84 4.89 18.77
N ALA A 53 15.62 4.40 18.57
CA ALA A 53 14.80 4.64 17.38
C ALA A 53 13.30 4.55 17.71
N VAL A 54 12.44 4.92 16.76
CA VAL A 54 10.98 4.73 16.83
C VAL A 54 10.53 3.61 15.88
N PRO A 55 9.46 2.85 16.18
CA PRO A 55 9.05 1.73 15.34
C PRO A 55 8.49 2.20 14.00
N LEU A 56 8.61 1.37 12.96
CA LEU A 56 7.91 1.56 11.69
C LEU A 56 6.72 0.60 11.61
N ALA A 57 5.52 1.16 11.57
CA ALA A 57 4.24 0.46 11.38
C ALA A 57 4.00 -0.74 12.32
N GLY A 58 4.65 -0.78 13.49
CA GLY A 58 4.63 -1.89 14.43
C GLY A 58 5.27 -3.19 13.92
N GLY A 59 6.03 -3.12 12.84
CA GLY A 59 6.65 -4.28 12.18
C GLY A 59 8.05 -4.62 12.72
N ARG A 60 8.91 -5.07 11.80
CA ARG A 60 10.27 -5.57 12.08
C ARG A 60 11.36 -4.50 12.05
N PHE A 61 11.00 -3.26 11.74
CA PHE A 61 11.94 -2.15 11.59
C PHE A 61 11.64 -0.98 12.50
N SER A 62 12.67 -0.17 12.72
CA SER A 62 12.63 1.10 13.42
C SER A 62 13.49 2.13 12.66
N PHE A 63 13.37 3.40 12.99
CA PHE A 63 14.14 4.47 12.36
C PHE A 63 14.40 5.62 13.34
N ALA A 64 15.51 6.33 13.13
CA ALA A 64 15.88 7.53 13.89
C ALA A 64 16.13 8.74 12.97
N THR A 65 16.25 8.50 11.66
CA THR A 65 16.45 9.50 10.62
C THR A 65 15.34 9.39 9.58
N ALA A 66 15.03 10.52 8.95
CA ALA A 66 14.06 10.57 7.87
C ALA A 66 14.53 11.54 6.78
N GLU A 67 14.02 11.33 5.58
CA GLU A 67 13.93 12.37 4.57
C GLU A 67 12.70 13.24 4.88
N LEU A 68 12.94 14.51 5.18
CA LEU A 68 11.92 15.55 5.23
C LEU A 68 11.72 16.10 3.82
N ILE A 69 10.47 16.08 3.35
CA ILE A 69 10.09 16.56 2.03
C ILE A 69 9.05 17.67 2.21
N VAL A 70 9.26 18.80 1.55
CA VAL A 70 8.36 19.96 1.60
C VAL A 70 7.91 20.28 0.18
N ARG A 71 6.60 20.42 -0.04
CA ARG A 71 6.00 20.68 -1.35
C ARG A 71 5.03 21.85 -1.30
N GLN A 72 5.07 22.71 -2.33
CA GLN A 72 4.02 23.69 -2.66
C GLN A 72 3.90 23.76 -4.18
N GLY A 73 2.83 23.17 -4.73
CA GLY A 73 2.73 22.95 -6.18
C GLY A 73 3.91 22.11 -6.70
N ALA A 74 4.56 22.60 -7.77
CA ALA A 74 5.74 21.97 -8.37
C ALA A 74 7.05 22.21 -7.60
N ARG A 75 7.06 23.10 -6.58
CA ARG A 75 8.26 23.36 -5.77
C ARG A 75 8.41 22.26 -4.73
N ILE A 76 9.51 21.51 -4.82
CA ILE A 76 9.83 20.41 -3.89
C ILE A 76 11.25 20.60 -3.35
N GLU A 77 11.41 20.58 -2.03
CA GLU A 77 12.71 20.55 -1.36
C GLU A 77 12.79 19.30 -0.46
N ARG A 78 13.96 18.67 -0.41
CA ARG A 78 14.22 17.42 0.32
C ARG A 78 15.47 17.56 1.18
N ALA A 79 15.44 17.06 2.41
CA ALA A 79 16.62 17.01 3.28
C ALA A 79 16.59 15.78 4.18
N PHE A 80 17.77 15.22 4.47
CA PHE A 80 17.93 14.10 5.39
C PHE A 80 18.41 14.62 6.74
N ALA A 81 17.72 14.23 7.82
CA ALA A 81 18.08 14.64 9.17
C ALA A 81 17.57 13.66 10.23
N PRO A 82 18.13 13.70 11.45
CA PRO A 82 17.56 13.02 12.61
C PRO A 82 16.14 13.53 12.90
N LEU A 83 15.27 12.64 13.40
CA LEU A 83 13.89 13.00 13.74
C LEU A 83 13.81 14.18 14.71
N THR A 84 14.72 14.25 15.69
CA THR A 84 14.76 15.35 16.66
C THR A 84 14.97 16.71 15.98
N GLU A 85 15.81 16.77 14.93
CA GLU A 85 16.07 18.00 14.18
C GLU A 85 14.88 18.36 13.29
N ILE A 86 14.28 17.37 12.63
CA ILE A 86 13.08 17.55 11.81
C ILE A 86 11.91 18.10 12.64
N MET A 87 11.67 17.52 13.82
CA MET A 87 10.59 17.98 14.69
C MET A 87 10.85 19.40 15.19
N ALA A 88 12.10 19.74 15.56
CA ALA A 88 12.47 21.10 15.93
C ALA A 88 12.26 22.10 14.77
N TRP A 89 12.70 21.75 13.56
CA TRP A 89 12.48 22.53 12.34
C TRP A 89 10.98 22.81 12.11
N GLY A 90 10.11 21.82 12.34
CA GLY A 90 8.66 21.99 12.20
C GLY A 90 8.09 23.08 13.11
N TRP A 91 8.51 23.10 14.38
CA TRP A 91 8.11 24.13 15.34
C TRP A 91 8.62 25.52 14.97
N GLU A 92 9.83 25.61 14.38
CA GLU A 92 10.40 26.86 13.89
C GLU A 92 9.66 27.42 12.67
N ARG A 93 9.07 26.55 11.84
CA ARG A 93 8.27 26.96 10.67
C ARG A 93 6.82 27.28 11.00
N GLY A 94 6.32 26.83 12.15
CA GLY A 94 5.04 27.22 12.72
C GLY A 94 4.15 26.03 13.13
N THR A 95 3.14 26.32 13.95
CA THR A 95 2.30 25.30 14.58
C THR A 95 1.62 24.34 13.59
N ALA A 96 1.18 24.84 12.42
CA ALA A 96 0.55 23.99 11.40
C ALA A 96 1.53 22.96 10.81
N VAL A 97 2.78 23.36 10.56
CA VAL A 97 3.85 22.45 10.08
C VAL A 97 4.17 21.41 11.15
N ALA A 98 4.35 21.85 12.40
CA ALA A 98 4.60 20.95 13.53
C ALA A 98 3.49 19.91 13.70
N GLN A 99 2.22 20.32 13.68
CA GLN A 99 1.07 19.41 13.77
C GLN A 99 1.01 18.42 12.59
N SER A 100 1.35 18.87 11.38
CA SER A 100 1.41 18.00 10.22
C SER A 100 2.50 16.94 10.37
N LEU A 101 3.71 17.32 10.81
CA LEU A 101 4.78 16.38 11.11
C LEU A 101 4.41 15.40 12.23
N ASP A 102 3.75 15.86 13.29
CA ASP A 102 3.24 15.00 14.36
C ASP A 102 2.21 13.98 13.83
N LYS A 103 1.28 14.40 12.96
CA LYS A 103 0.34 13.51 12.27
C LYS A 103 1.09 12.45 11.46
N ARG A 104 2.09 12.84 10.67
CA ARG A 104 2.91 11.93 9.85
C ARG A 104 3.70 10.94 10.70
N LEU A 105 4.38 11.42 11.74
CA LEU A 105 5.16 10.58 12.64
C LEU A 105 4.25 9.60 13.41
N GLY A 106 3.08 10.05 13.86
CA GLY A 106 2.08 9.19 14.48
C GLY A 106 1.58 8.09 13.53
N ALA A 107 1.33 8.41 12.26
CA ALA A 107 0.92 7.43 11.25
C ALA A 107 2.04 6.41 10.93
N LEU A 108 3.29 6.88 10.82
CA LEU A 108 4.47 6.06 10.58
C LEU A 108 4.73 5.06 11.73
N THR A 109 4.53 5.48 12.98
CA THR A 109 4.91 4.69 14.16
C THR A 109 3.80 3.77 14.69
N ARG A 110 2.54 4.02 14.31
CA ARG A 110 1.39 3.20 14.72
C ARG A 110 1.46 1.77 14.17
N GLY A 111 1.32 0.78 15.04
CA GLY A 111 1.18 -0.62 14.63
C GLY A 111 -0.03 -0.84 13.73
N ARG A 112 0.10 -1.70 12.72
CA ARG A 112 -1.06 -2.08 11.88
C ARG A 112 -1.89 -3.15 12.57
N ALA A 113 -3.18 -2.88 12.71
CA ALA A 113 -4.15 -3.87 13.19
C ALA A 113 -4.27 -5.05 12.21
N PRO A 114 -4.82 -6.20 12.64
CA PRO A 114 -5.12 -7.28 11.72
C PRO A 114 -6.03 -6.82 10.57
N PHE A 115 -5.67 -7.18 9.34
CA PHE A 115 -6.41 -6.81 8.13
C PHE A 115 -7.10 -8.04 7.55
N ALA A 116 -8.43 -7.98 7.40
CA ALA A 116 -9.26 -9.13 7.01
C ALA A 116 -9.02 -10.39 7.90
N GLY A 117 -8.80 -10.18 9.19
CA GLY A 117 -8.51 -11.26 10.16
C GLY A 117 -7.06 -11.75 10.15
N LEU A 118 -6.21 -11.24 9.25
CA LEU A 118 -4.80 -11.59 9.18
C LEU A 118 -3.97 -10.62 10.01
N ASP A 119 -3.25 -11.14 11.01
CA ASP A 119 -2.27 -10.37 11.77
C ASP A 119 -1.17 -9.80 10.84
N LEU A 120 -0.76 -8.55 11.00
CA LEU A 120 0.25 -7.93 10.13
C LEU A 120 1.65 -7.87 10.78
N GLY A 121 1.89 -8.64 11.85
CA GLY A 121 3.23 -8.81 12.44
C GLY A 121 4.23 -9.54 11.54
N ARG A 122 3.75 -10.22 10.49
CA ARG A 122 4.56 -10.74 9.40
C ARG A 122 4.00 -10.38 8.02
N PRO A 123 4.85 -10.30 6.98
CA PRO A 123 4.38 -10.08 5.63
C PRO A 123 3.42 -11.19 5.15
N ARG A 124 2.29 -10.78 4.58
CA ARG A 124 1.27 -11.66 4.02
C ARG A 124 1.44 -11.82 2.53
N ILE A 125 1.29 -13.06 2.04
CA ILE A 125 1.36 -13.37 0.62
C ILE A 125 -0.04 -13.54 0.07
N MET A 126 -0.46 -12.58 -0.76
CA MET A 126 -1.72 -12.59 -1.49
C MET A 126 -1.47 -13.23 -2.87
N ALA A 127 -2.09 -14.38 -3.12
CA ALA A 127 -1.94 -15.11 -4.38
C ALA A 127 -2.95 -14.62 -5.42
N ILE A 128 -2.48 -14.33 -6.63
CA ILE A 128 -3.32 -13.92 -7.74
C ILE A 128 -4.02 -15.14 -8.36
N VAL A 129 -5.35 -15.11 -8.40
CA VAL A 129 -6.22 -16.11 -9.04
C VAL A 129 -7.05 -15.39 -10.10
N ASN A 130 -6.50 -15.31 -11.32
CA ASN A 130 -7.22 -14.70 -12.44
C ASN A 130 -8.25 -15.67 -13.00
N VAL A 131 -9.44 -15.16 -13.27
CA VAL A 131 -10.59 -15.90 -13.75
C VAL A 131 -10.96 -15.38 -15.15
N THR A 132 -9.99 -15.42 -16.06
CA THR A 132 -10.12 -14.89 -17.42
C THR A 132 -9.74 -15.94 -18.47
N PRO A 133 -10.40 -15.97 -19.65
CA PRO A 133 -10.12 -16.94 -20.72
C PRO A 133 -8.64 -16.98 -21.13
N ASP A 134 -7.99 -15.82 -21.19
CA ASP A 134 -6.59 -15.67 -21.64
C ASP A 134 -5.55 -16.16 -20.61
N SER A 135 -5.97 -16.49 -19.38
CA SER A 135 -5.03 -16.91 -18.32
C SER A 135 -4.66 -18.40 -18.40
N PHE A 136 -5.47 -19.20 -19.10
CA PHE A 136 -5.34 -20.65 -19.20
C PHE A 136 -5.53 -21.07 -20.66
N SER A 137 -4.56 -20.75 -21.51
CA SER A 137 -4.58 -21.09 -22.93
C SER A 137 -4.31 -22.59 -23.14
N ASP A 138 -5.34 -23.41 -22.93
CA ASP A 138 -5.53 -24.74 -23.51
C ASP A 138 -7.02 -24.89 -23.90
N GLY A 139 -7.40 -24.20 -24.98
CA GLY A 139 -8.57 -24.50 -25.83
C GLY A 139 -9.95 -24.68 -25.18
N GLY A 140 -10.69 -23.59 -24.99
CA GLY A 140 -12.14 -23.63 -24.81
C GLY A 140 -12.75 -22.23 -24.66
N ASP A 141 -13.79 -21.92 -25.45
CA ASP A 141 -14.56 -20.65 -25.39
C ASP A 141 -15.46 -20.55 -24.14
N PHE A 142 -15.28 -21.43 -23.14
CA PHE A 142 -16.00 -21.43 -21.88
C PHE A 142 -15.02 -21.30 -20.72
N PHE A 143 -15.23 -20.28 -19.89
CA PHE A 143 -14.56 -20.11 -18.62
C PHE A 143 -14.79 -21.36 -17.73
N ASP A 144 -13.71 -21.99 -17.25
CA ASP A 144 -13.77 -23.10 -16.31
C ASP A 144 -13.36 -22.66 -14.89
N ALA A 145 -14.36 -22.49 -14.03
CA ALA A 145 -14.16 -22.21 -12.61
C ALA A 145 -13.30 -23.28 -11.90
N GLY A 146 -13.33 -24.52 -12.38
CA GLY A 146 -12.55 -25.63 -11.87
C GLY A 146 -11.04 -25.39 -11.99
N ILE A 147 -10.58 -24.75 -13.07
CA ILE A 147 -9.16 -24.42 -13.25
C ILE A 147 -8.72 -23.35 -12.24
N ALA A 148 -9.52 -22.29 -12.07
CA ALA A 148 -9.24 -21.23 -11.10
C ALA A 148 -9.26 -21.77 -9.66
N ILE A 149 -10.18 -22.70 -9.36
CA ILE A 149 -10.25 -23.40 -8.08
C ILE A 149 -9.01 -24.27 -7.86
N ALA A 150 -8.63 -25.12 -8.83
CA ALA A 150 -7.45 -25.97 -8.69
C ALA A 150 -6.17 -25.14 -8.50
N HIS A 151 -6.05 -24.02 -9.23
CA HIS A 151 -4.93 -23.08 -9.05
C HIS A 151 -4.94 -22.45 -7.66
N GLY A 152 -6.09 -21.94 -7.19
CA GLY A 152 -6.19 -21.36 -5.84
C GLY A 152 -5.89 -22.37 -4.72
N GLU A 153 -6.30 -23.63 -4.89
CA GLU A 153 -5.96 -24.72 -3.96
C GLU A 153 -4.46 -24.96 -3.90
N ALA A 154 -3.80 -25.03 -5.06
CA ALA A 154 -2.34 -25.14 -5.14
C ALA A 154 -1.63 -23.94 -4.49
N MET A 155 -2.16 -22.72 -4.61
CA MET A 155 -1.59 -21.54 -3.97
C MET A 155 -1.74 -21.58 -2.44
N LEU A 156 -2.88 -22.03 -1.92
CA LEU A 156 -3.09 -22.21 -0.48
C LEU A 156 -2.18 -23.32 0.07
N GLU A 157 -2.06 -24.46 -0.63
CA GLU A 157 -1.15 -25.55 -0.26
C GLU A 157 0.32 -25.08 -0.26
N ALA A 158 0.70 -24.21 -1.20
CA ALA A 158 2.01 -23.59 -1.23
C ALA A 158 2.26 -22.54 -0.12
N GLY A 159 1.23 -22.21 0.67
CA GLY A 159 1.35 -21.33 1.83
C GLY A 159 0.90 -19.88 1.62
N ALA A 160 0.11 -19.58 0.58
CA ALA A 160 -0.54 -18.28 0.44
C ALA A 160 -1.39 -17.97 1.68
N ASP A 161 -1.33 -16.72 2.15
CA ASP A 161 -2.11 -16.27 3.32
C ASP A 161 -3.54 -15.87 2.93
N LEU A 162 -3.74 -15.48 1.67
CA LEU A 162 -5.03 -15.11 1.08
C LEU A 162 -4.99 -15.24 -0.44
N LEU A 163 -6.17 -15.38 -1.03
CA LEU A 163 -6.37 -15.44 -2.49
C LEU A 163 -6.99 -14.14 -2.98
N ASP A 164 -6.59 -13.65 -4.15
CA ASP A 164 -7.18 -12.49 -4.81
C ASP A 164 -7.75 -12.88 -6.17
N VAL A 165 -9.08 -12.94 -6.22
CA VAL A 165 -9.86 -13.47 -7.33
C VAL A 165 -10.30 -12.31 -8.23
N GLY A 166 -9.85 -12.31 -9.48
CA GLY A 166 -10.20 -11.25 -10.45
C GLY A 166 -10.86 -11.80 -11.71
N GLY A 167 -12.05 -11.29 -12.06
CA GLY A 167 -12.80 -11.69 -13.25
C GLY A 167 -12.56 -10.81 -14.48
N GLU A 168 -11.98 -9.63 -14.28
CA GLU A 168 -11.63 -8.66 -15.34
C GLU A 168 -10.10 -8.58 -15.49
N SER A 169 -9.61 -8.66 -16.73
CA SER A 169 -8.19 -8.43 -16.99
C SER A 169 -7.92 -6.92 -16.92
N THR A 170 -7.06 -6.49 -16.01
CA THR A 170 -6.64 -5.08 -15.93
C THR A 170 -5.36 -4.80 -16.74
N ARG A 171 -5.01 -5.69 -17.69
CA ARG A 171 -3.84 -5.51 -18.57
C ARG A 171 -4.13 -4.43 -19.61
N PRO A 172 -3.12 -3.64 -20.04
CA PRO A 172 -3.31 -2.68 -21.11
C PRO A 172 -3.88 -3.34 -22.37
N GLY A 173 -4.96 -2.79 -22.91
CA GLY A 173 -5.63 -3.26 -24.13
C GLY A 173 -6.68 -4.35 -23.93
N SER A 174 -7.03 -4.74 -22.70
CA SER A 174 -8.15 -5.65 -22.45
C SER A 174 -9.51 -5.01 -22.77
N ALA A 175 -10.44 -5.83 -23.27
CA ALA A 175 -11.84 -5.41 -23.40
C ALA A 175 -12.52 -5.35 -22.02
N PRO A 176 -13.37 -4.36 -21.75
CA PRO A 176 -14.14 -4.30 -20.52
C PRO A 176 -15.10 -5.49 -20.45
N VAL A 177 -15.29 -6.02 -19.25
CA VAL A 177 -16.23 -7.12 -18.96
C VAL A 177 -17.47 -6.52 -18.30
N SER A 178 -18.67 -7.02 -18.62
CA SER A 178 -19.88 -6.55 -17.94
C SER A 178 -19.89 -7.03 -16.48
N PRO A 179 -20.50 -6.28 -15.54
CA PRO A 179 -20.62 -6.73 -14.15
C PRO A 179 -21.26 -8.12 -14.00
N GLU A 180 -22.25 -8.46 -14.85
CA GLU A 180 -22.89 -9.77 -14.87
C GLU A 180 -21.92 -10.90 -15.23
N GLU A 181 -21.09 -10.66 -16.23
CA GLU A 181 -20.10 -11.64 -16.69
C GLU A 181 -18.96 -11.77 -15.67
N GLU A 182 -18.53 -10.67 -15.08
CA GLU A 182 -17.55 -10.68 -13.99
C GLU A 182 -18.08 -11.46 -12.77
N GLU A 183 -19.34 -11.24 -12.36
CA GLU A 183 -20.03 -12.03 -11.32
C GLU A 183 -20.03 -13.53 -11.65
N ALA A 184 -20.43 -13.90 -12.88
CA ALA A 184 -20.47 -15.29 -13.31
C ALA A 184 -19.09 -15.97 -13.26
N ARG A 185 -18.02 -15.20 -13.48
CA ARG A 185 -16.63 -15.65 -13.36
C ARG A 185 -16.22 -15.83 -11.90
N VAL A 186 -16.33 -14.78 -11.09
CA VAL A 186 -15.70 -14.78 -9.75
C VAL A 186 -16.50 -15.53 -8.69
N LEU A 187 -17.83 -15.49 -8.71
CA LEU A 187 -18.65 -15.97 -7.60
C LEU A 187 -18.51 -17.49 -7.33
N PRO A 188 -18.41 -18.38 -8.33
CA PRO A 188 -18.16 -19.81 -8.06
C PRO A 188 -16.86 -20.04 -7.29
N VAL A 189 -15.78 -19.34 -7.66
CA VAL A 189 -14.47 -19.44 -7.03
C VAL A 189 -14.50 -18.87 -5.61
N VAL A 190 -15.13 -17.70 -5.43
CA VAL A 190 -15.29 -17.06 -4.10
C VAL A 190 -16.05 -17.97 -3.14
N ARG A 191 -17.20 -18.52 -3.55
CA ARG A 191 -18.02 -19.41 -2.71
C ARG A 191 -17.26 -20.66 -2.29
N HIS A 192 -16.52 -21.26 -3.22
CA HIS A 192 -15.71 -22.46 -2.94
C HIS A 192 -14.69 -22.21 -1.84
N PHE A 193 -13.90 -21.14 -1.94
CA PHE A 193 -12.85 -20.84 -0.97
C PHE A 193 -13.39 -20.27 0.34
N ALA A 194 -14.45 -19.46 0.30
CA ALA A 194 -15.13 -18.97 1.50
C ALA A 194 -15.71 -20.13 2.32
N ALA A 195 -16.33 -21.13 1.68
CA ALA A 195 -16.86 -22.32 2.35
C ALA A 195 -15.76 -23.17 3.03
N LYS A 196 -14.51 -23.08 2.54
CA LYS A 196 -13.32 -23.71 3.15
C LYS A 196 -12.66 -22.85 4.24
N GLY A 197 -13.19 -21.67 4.52
CA GLY A 197 -12.65 -20.74 5.52
C GLY A 197 -11.38 -19.99 5.08
N ALA A 198 -11.06 -19.99 3.78
CA ALA A 198 -9.94 -19.22 3.26
C ALA A 198 -10.27 -17.72 3.24
N VAL A 199 -9.25 -16.87 3.41
CA VAL A 199 -9.38 -15.41 3.24
C VAL A 199 -9.37 -15.09 1.74
N VAL A 200 -10.51 -14.63 1.23
CA VAL A 200 -10.68 -14.33 -0.20
C VAL A 200 -10.86 -12.82 -0.39
N SER A 201 -10.00 -12.25 -1.21
CA SER A 201 -10.13 -10.93 -1.81
C SER A 201 -10.76 -11.04 -3.20
N VAL A 202 -11.56 -10.05 -3.58
CA VAL A 202 -12.04 -9.91 -4.95
C VAL A 202 -11.48 -8.63 -5.57
N ASP A 203 -10.76 -8.80 -6.68
CA ASP A 203 -10.18 -7.74 -7.51
C ASP A 203 -11.25 -7.24 -8.48
N THR A 204 -11.94 -6.16 -8.11
CA THR A 204 -13.01 -5.57 -8.91
C THR A 204 -13.17 -4.07 -8.64
N ARG A 205 -13.65 -3.36 -9.66
CA ARG A 205 -13.97 -1.92 -9.61
C ARG A 205 -15.47 -1.63 -9.62
N HIS A 206 -16.32 -2.65 -9.74
CA HIS A 206 -17.77 -2.49 -9.86
C HIS A 206 -18.45 -2.73 -8.52
N ALA A 207 -19.13 -1.73 -7.98
CA ALA A 207 -19.82 -1.85 -6.67
C ALA A 207 -20.83 -3.00 -6.62
N ARG A 208 -21.42 -3.33 -7.77
CA ARG A 208 -22.32 -4.48 -7.92
C ARG A 208 -21.62 -5.80 -7.65
N VAL A 209 -20.46 -6.03 -8.27
CA VAL A 209 -19.63 -7.24 -8.10
C VAL A 209 -19.10 -7.29 -6.67
N MET A 210 -18.66 -6.16 -6.11
CA MET A 210 -18.24 -6.07 -4.70
C MET A 210 -19.34 -6.58 -3.76
N ARG A 211 -20.59 -6.14 -3.95
CA ARG A 211 -21.72 -6.57 -3.11
C ARG A 211 -21.96 -8.07 -3.22
N ALA A 212 -22.04 -8.57 -4.45
CA ALA A 212 -22.25 -9.99 -4.70
C ALA A 212 -21.13 -10.87 -4.12
N ALA A 213 -19.88 -10.42 -4.21
CA ALA A 213 -18.72 -11.11 -3.64
C ALA A 213 -18.74 -11.15 -2.11
N LEU A 214 -19.03 -10.01 -1.46
CA LEU A 214 -19.15 -9.93 0.00
C LEU A 214 -20.30 -10.80 0.51
N ASP A 215 -21.45 -10.80 -0.18
CA ASP A 215 -22.60 -11.65 0.14
C ASP A 215 -22.28 -13.15 -0.08
N ALA A 216 -21.35 -13.46 -0.99
CA ALA A 216 -20.85 -14.81 -1.24
C ALA A 216 -19.74 -15.27 -0.28
N GLY A 217 -19.29 -14.41 0.64
CA GLY A 217 -18.30 -14.73 1.67
C GLY A 217 -16.88 -14.23 1.40
N ALA A 218 -16.67 -13.31 0.45
CA ALA A 218 -15.39 -12.62 0.32
C ALA A 218 -15.06 -11.85 1.61
N ALA A 219 -13.80 -11.90 2.02
CA ALA A 219 -13.30 -11.29 3.24
C ALA A 219 -12.86 -9.83 3.05
N LEU A 220 -12.52 -9.42 1.82
CA LEU A 220 -12.16 -8.05 1.48
C LEU A 220 -12.36 -7.73 -0.01
N ILE A 221 -12.34 -6.45 -0.34
CA ILE A 221 -12.35 -5.93 -1.72
C ILE A 221 -10.97 -5.36 -2.07
N ASN A 222 -10.46 -5.66 -3.25
CA ASN A 222 -9.28 -5.03 -3.83
C ASN A 222 -9.71 -4.19 -5.05
N ASP A 223 -9.71 -2.86 -4.92
CA ASP A 223 -10.21 -1.98 -5.98
C ASP A 223 -9.07 -1.20 -6.63
N VAL A 224 -8.74 -1.62 -7.86
CA VAL A 224 -7.75 -0.97 -8.73
C VAL A 224 -8.13 0.47 -9.13
N ALA A 225 -9.40 0.84 -9.08
CA ALA A 225 -9.90 2.18 -9.35
C ALA A 225 -9.98 3.06 -8.10
N GLY A 226 -9.68 2.52 -6.91
CA GLY A 226 -9.66 3.24 -5.63
C GLY A 226 -11.02 3.80 -5.20
N LEU A 227 -12.07 3.00 -5.34
CA LEU A 227 -13.44 3.27 -4.92
C LEU A 227 -14.05 4.50 -5.60
N ARG A 228 -13.74 4.67 -6.90
CA ARG A 228 -14.31 5.72 -7.74
C ARG A 228 -15.75 5.42 -8.19
N ASP A 229 -16.18 4.16 -8.16
CA ASP A 229 -17.59 3.80 -8.39
C ASP A 229 -18.44 4.42 -7.26
N PRO A 230 -19.47 5.23 -7.56
CA PRO A 230 -20.29 5.90 -6.55
C PRO A 230 -20.92 4.95 -5.52
N GLY A 231 -21.18 3.69 -5.91
CA GLY A 231 -21.74 2.69 -5.01
C GLY A 231 -20.71 2.01 -4.10
N ALA A 232 -19.41 2.15 -4.38
CA ALA A 232 -18.37 1.36 -3.70
C ALA A 232 -18.10 1.84 -2.26
N GLN A 233 -17.89 3.14 -2.05
CA GLN A 233 -17.61 3.66 -0.70
C GLN A 233 -18.78 3.42 0.29
N PRO A 234 -20.06 3.71 -0.08
CA PRO A 234 -21.18 3.42 0.80
C PRO A 234 -21.31 1.93 1.12
N LEU A 235 -21.09 1.06 0.13
CA LEU A 235 -21.13 -0.39 0.31
C LEU A 235 -20.06 -0.88 1.29
N VAL A 236 -18.80 -0.45 1.12
CA VAL A 236 -17.69 -0.89 1.98
C VAL A 236 -17.92 -0.43 3.42
N ALA A 237 -18.46 0.78 3.61
CA ALA A 237 -18.86 1.28 4.92
C ALA A 237 -20.02 0.47 5.52
N GLU A 238 -21.10 0.26 4.76
CA GLU A 238 -22.28 -0.54 5.15
C GLU A 238 -21.89 -1.95 5.60
N LYS A 239 -21.07 -2.63 4.80
CA LYS A 239 -20.63 -4.00 5.04
C LYS A 239 -19.48 -4.11 6.02
N ALA A 240 -18.93 -2.98 6.46
CA ALA A 240 -17.78 -2.98 7.36
C ALA A 240 -16.59 -3.79 6.77
N ALA A 241 -16.48 -3.83 5.45
CA ALA A 241 -15.53 -4.70 4.74
C ALA A 241 -14.12 -4.07 4.71
N PRO A 242 -13.06 -4.85 4.93
CA PRO A 242 -11.71 -4.44 4.58
C PRO A 242 -11.59 -4.15 3.08
N VAL A 243 -10.80 -3.15 2.74
CA VAL A 243 -10.60 -2.70 1.36
C VAL A 243 -9.15 -2.33 1.07
N VAL A 244 -8.67 -2.70 -0.12
CA VAL A 244 -7.42 -2.19 -0.69
C VAL A 244 -7.78 -1.08 -1.68
N VAL A 245 -7.30 0.13 -1.40
CA VAL A 245 -7.44 1.31 -2.26
C VAL A 245 -6.17 1.46 -3.09
N MET A 246 -6.25 1.17 -4.38
CA MET A 246 -5.10 1.31 -5.27
C MET A 246 -5.12 2.64 -6.01
N HIS A 247 -3.94 3.24 -6.19
CA HIS A 247 -3.76 4.33 -7.14
C HIS A 247 -3.66 3.79 -8.57
N MET A 248 -4.57 4.25 -9.43
CA MET A 248 -4.48 4.14 -10.88
C MET A 248 -4.77 5.49 -11.53
N ARG A 249 -3.96 5.86 -12.53
CA ARG A 249 -4.21 7.06 -13.33
C ARG A 249 -4.75 6.67 -14.70
N GLY A 250 -5.85 7.27 -15.12
CA GLY A 250 -6.58 6.86 -16.32
C GLY A 250 -7.37 5.57 -16.09
N GLU A 251 -7.75 4.90 -17.18
CA GLU A 251 -8.45 3.61 -17.15
C GLU A 251 -7.52 2.48 -17.60
N PRO A 252 -7.71 1.20 -17.21
CA PRO A 252 -6.76 0.12 -17.51
C PRO A 252 -6.32 0.02 -18.97
N GLY A 253 -7.23 0.31 -19.91
CA GLY A 253 -6.96 0.32 -21.35
C GLY A 253 -6.13 1.52 -21.86
N THR A 254 -6.20 2.68 -21.20
CA THR A 254 -5.60 3.95 -21.67
C THR A 254 -4.50 4.47 -20.74
N MET A 255 -4.38 3.94 -19.52
CA MET A 255 -3.51 4.47 -18.47
C MET A 255 -2.03 4.63 -18.87
N GLN A 256 -1.55 3.80 -19.79
CA GLN A 256 -0.16 3.84 -20.26
C GLN A 256 0.11 4.92 -21.34
N GLN A 257 -0.92 5.64 -21.78
CA GLN A 257 -0.80 6.68 -22.80
C GLN A 257 -0.35 7.99 -22.14
N ASN A 258 0.96 8.28 -22.21
CA ASN A 258 1.59 9.53 -21.76
C ASN A 258 1.25 9.96 -20.30
N PRO A 259 1.47 9.11 -19.28
CA PRO A 259 1.22 9.51 -17.90
C PRO A 259 2.24 10.57 -17.45
N THR A 260 1.78 11.68 -16.86
CA THR A 260 2.64 12.81 -16.45
C THR A 260 2.58 13.05 -14.95
N TYR A 261 3.69 12.89 -14.25
CA TYR A 261 3.79 13.19 -12.81
C TYR A 261 4.82 14.31 -12.60
N GLU A 262 4.57 15.18 -11.62
CA GLU A 262 5.59 16.14 -11.17
C GLU A 262 6.61 15.41 -10.29
N ASP A 263 6.10 14.61 -9.36
CA ASP A 263 6.86 13.71 -8.49
C ASP A 263 5.99 12.48 -8.23
N ALA A 264 6.33 11.35 -8.84
CA ALA A 264 5.45 10.19 -8.88
C ALA A 264 5.17 9.63 -7.47
N ALA A 265 6.16 9.67 -6.57
CA ALA A 265 5.96 9.24 -5.19
C ALA A 265 4.97 10.16 -4.44
N LEU A 266 5.17 11.48 -4.51
CA LEU A 266 4.34 12.46 -3.80
C LEU A 266 2.94 12.59 -4.41
N ASP A 267 2.81 12.61 -5.74
CA ASP A 267 1.51 12.70 -6.42
C ASP A 267 0.62 11.49 -6.09
N VAL A 268 1.22 10.30 -6.04
CA VAL A 268 0.50 9.07 -5.64
C VAL A 268 0.16 9.12 -4.14
N PHE A 269 1.04 9.65 -3.30
CA PHE A 269 0.77 9.83 -1.87
C PHE A 269 -0.42 10.76 -1.66
N ASP A 270 -0.43 11.92 -2.30
CA ASP A 270 -1.48 12.94 -2.18
C ASP A 270 -2.83 12.38 -2.62
N TRP A 271 -2.86 11.67 -3.76
CA TRP A 271 -4.08 11.04 -4.25
C TRP A 271 -4.59 9.95 -3.30
N LEU A 272 -3.71 9.09 -2.78
CA LEU A 272 -4.09 8.07 -1.82
C LEU A 272 -4.57 8.69 -0.50
N GLU A 273 -3.95 9.78 -0.03
CA GLU A 273 -4.41 10.52 1.15
C GLU A 273 -5.86 10.97 0.97
N GLU A 274 -6.18 11.60 -0.16
CA GLU A 274 -7.56 12.05 -0.44
C GLU A 274 -8.55 10.88 -0.48
N ARG A 275 -8.15 9.72 -1.02
CA ARG A 275 -9.02 8.53 -1.03
C ARG A 275 -9.23 7.96 0.37
N VAL A 276 -8.16 7.88 1.18
CA VAL A 276 -8.25 7.44 2.58
C VAL A 276 -9.16 8.37 3.36
N GLU A 277 -8.99 9.69 3.22
CA GLU A 277 -9.83 10.69 3.89
C GLU A 277 -11.31 10.58 3.45
N ALA A 278 -11.58 10.32 2.17
CA ALA A 278 -12.94 10.08 1.68
C ALA A 278 -13.56 8.80 2.28
N CYS A 279 -12.78 7.71 2.42
CA CYS A 279 -13.24 6.48 3.07
C CYS A 279 -13.56 6.70 4.55
N LEU A 280 -12.70 7.42 5.27
CA LEU A 280 -12.92 7.78 6.68
C LEU A 280 -14.18 8.63 6.83
N ALA A 281 -14.38 9.62 5.95
CA ALA A 281 -15.59 10.45 5.95
C ALA A 281 -16.88 9.65 5.65
N ALA A 282 -16.78 8.58 4.86
CA ALA A 282 -17.86 7.64 4.61
C ALA A 282 -18.11 6.64 5.76
N GLY A 283 -17.28 6.65 6.82
CA GLY A 283 -17.43 5.79 7.99
C GLY A 283 -16.63 4.47 7.93
N VAL A 284 -15.73 4.30 6.97
CA VAL A 284 -14.81 3.15 6.93
C VAL A 284 -13.72 3.37 7.97
N ALA A 285 -13.54 2.42 8.89
CA ALA A 285 -12.47 2.49 9.90
C ALA A 285 -11.08 2.41 9.25
N LEU A 286 -10.09 3.15 9.77
CA LEU A 286 -8.74 3.21 9.21
C LEU A 286 -8.08 1.81 9.14
N GLU A 287 -8.33 0.97 10.13
CA GLU A 287 -7.79 -0.39 10.25
C GLU A 287 -8.32 -1.34 9.16
N ARG A 288 -9.41 -0.94 8.47
CA ARG A 288 -10.00 -1.67 7.35
C ARG A 288 -9.50 -1.17 6.00
N ILE A 289 -8.58 -0.21 5.97
CA ILE A 289 -8.04 0.35 4.73
C ILE A 289 -6.58 -0.09 4.58
N ALA A 290 -6.30 -0.79 3.48
CA ALA A 290 -4.97 -0.95 2.93
C ALA A 290 -4.83 -0.07 1.69
N ILE A 291 -3.61 0.32 1.35
CA ILE A 291 -3.32 1.12 0.16
C ILE A 291 -2.31 0.39 -0.74
N ASP A 292 -2.44 0.59 -2.05
CA ASP A 292 -1.49 0.13 -3.06
C ASP A 292 -1.08 1.31 -3.97
N PRO A 293 0.20 1.70 -4.03
CA PRO A 293 0.70 2.71 -4.97
C PRO A 293 0.46 2.38 -6.47
N GLY A 294 0.09 1.13 -6.74
CA GLY A 294 -0.45 0.65 -7.99
C GLY A 294 0.61 0.53 -9.07
N ILE A 295 1.70 -0.20 -8.80
CA ILE A 295 2.94 -0.22 -9.62
C ILE A 295 2.68 -0.15 -11.13
N GLY A 296 2.55 -1.19 -11.93
CA GLY A 296 2.36 -1.02 -13.40
C GLY A 296 1.09 -0.32 -13.92
N PHE A 297 0.39 0.53 -13.16
CA PHE A 297 -0.86 1.18 -13.53
C PHE A 297 -0.70 2.69 -13.81
N GLY A 298 -0.55 3.01 -15.10
CA GLY A 298 -0.44 4.37 -15.61
C GLY A 298 0.86 5.07 -15.25
N LYS A 299 1.99 4.36 -15.36
CA LYS A 299 3.30 4.79 -14.87
C LYS A 299 4.41 4.34 -15.83
N THR A 300 5.37 5.23 -16.09
CA THR A 300 6.60 4.89 -16.82
C THR A 300 7.52 4.02 -15.96
N VAL A 301 8.65 3.58 -16.51
CA VAL A 301 9.67 2.84 -15.73
C VAL A 301 10.17 3.71 -14.58
N GLU A 302 10.43 4.98 -14.86
CA GLU A 302 10.99 5.96 -13.93
C GLU A 302 10.00 6.27 -12.81
N HIS A 303 8.71 6.47 -13.11
CA HIS A 303 7.67 6.68 -12.10
C HIS A 303 7.54 5.46 -11.17
N ASN A 304 7.62 4.25 -11.71
CA ASN A 304 7.56 3.03 -10.91
C ASN A 304 8.78 2.89 -10.00
N LEU A 305 9.98 3.13 -10.52
CA LEU A 305 11.20 3.11 -9.73
C LEU A 305 11.18 4.16 -8.62
N ASP A 306 10.61 5.33 -8.90
CA ASP A 306 10.47 6.40 -7.93
C ASP A 306 9.57 5.98 -6.76
N ILE A 307 8.41 5.42 -7.05
CA ILE A 307 7.49 4.88 -6.04
C ILE A 307 8.14 3.75 -5.23
N LEU A 308 8.82 2.80 -5.88
CA LEU A 308 9.49 1.69 -5.20
C LEU A 308 10.60 2.17 -4.26
N ARG A 309 11.41 3.15 -4.68
CA ARG A 309 12.45 3.78 -3.84
C ARG A 309 11.88 4.52 -2.62
N HIS A 310 10.62 4.95 -2.70
CA HIS A 310 9.94 5.71 -1.66
C HIS A 310 8.81 4.92 -0.99
N THR A 311 8.81 3.58 -1.03
CA THR A 311 7.73 2.75 -0.45
C THR A 311 7.46 3.10 1.02
N ALA A 312 8.50 3.33 1.82
CA ALA A 312 8.36 3.67 3.24
C ALA A 312 7.59 4.98 3.51
N LEU A 313 7.51 5.89 2.51
CA LEU A 313 6.75 7.15 2.58
C LEU A 313 5.26 6.88 2.85
N TYR A 314 4.68 5.87 2.19
CA TYR A 314 3.25 5.60 2.22
C TYR A 314 2.74 5.15 3.60
N HIS A 315 3.62 4.70 4.49
CA HIS A 315 3.26 4.47 5.89
C HIS A 315 2.76 5.73 6.60
N GLY A 316 3.12 6.92 6.10
CA GLY A 316 2.62 8.22 6.58
C GLY A 316 1.12 8.45 6.38
N LEU A 317 0.43 7.54 5.68
CA LEU A 317 -1.03 7.50 5.55
C LEU A 317 -1.71 6.67 6.65
N GLY A 318 -0.94 5.90 7.45
CA GLY A 318 -1.47 5.13 8.58
C GLY A 318 -2.12 3.79 8.19
N CYS A 319 -2.26 3.49 6.90
CA CYS A 319 -2.81 2.25 6.37
C CYS A 319 -1.77 1.13 6.23
N ALA A 320 -2.24 -0.12 6.12
CA ALA A 320 -1.41 -1.23 5.66
C ALA A 320 -1.02 -1.04 4.18
N LEU A 321 0.18 -1.48 3.80
CA LEU A 321 0.68 -1.36 2.43
C LEU A 321 0.63 -2.71 1.72
N LEU A 322 -0.03 -2.72 0.56
CA LEU A 322 0.00 -3.82 -0.39
C LEU A 322 0.85 -3.42 -1.59
N ILE A 323 1.73 -4.32 -2.04
CA ILE A 323 2.56 -4.12 -3.23
C ILE A 323 2.36 -5.27 -4.20
N GLY A 324 1.79 -4.98 -5.38
CA GLY A 324 1.77 -5.90 -6.51
C GLY A 324 2.85 -5.55 -7.53
N LEU A 325 4.01 -6.21 -7.50
CA LEU A 325 5.09 -6.06 -8.49
C LEU A 325 5.27 -7.28 -9.41
N SER A 326 4.71 -8.42 -9.02
CA SER A 326 4.95 -9.71 -9.66
C SER A 326 4.72 -9.69 -11.17
N ARG A 327 5.76 -10.09 -11.93
CA ARG A 327 5.78 -10.26 -13.39
C ARG A 327 5.49 -8.99 -14.22
N LYS A 328 5.47 -7.81 -13.61
CA LYS A 328 5.12 -6.55 -14.30
C LYS A 328 6.12 -6.18 -15.41
N ASN A 329 5.65 -5.39 -16.38
CA ASN A 329 6.43 -4.96 -17.54
C ASN A 329 7.70 -4.18 -17.17
N LEU A 330 7.68 -3.44 -16.06
CA LEU A 330 8.85 -2.76 -15.49
C LEU A 330 10.07 -3.68 -15.43
N ILE A 331 9.90 -4.92 -14.95
CA ILE A 331 11.00 -5.88 -14.77
C ILE A 331 11.62 -6.23 -16.14
N GLY A 332 10.78 -6.51 -17.14
CA GLY A 332 11.25 -6.80 -18.49
C GLY A 332 11.99 -5.60 -19.10
N LYS A 333 11.46 -4.38 -18.91
CA LYS A 333 12.09 -3.14 -19.43
C LYS A 333 13.45 -2.83 -18.78
N LEU A 334 13.65 -3.21 -17.52
CA LEU A 334 14.94 -3.05 -16.82
C LEU A 334 15.94 -4.18 -17.10
N SER A 335 15.46 -5.30 -17.62
CA SER A 335 16.25 -6.50 -17.93
C SER A 335 16.29 -6.72 -19.45
N ARG A 336 16.10 -7.97 -19.90
CA ARG A 336 16.26 -8.39 -21.30
C ARG A 336 14.93 -8.46 -22.06
N SER A 337 13.89 -7.78 -21.55
CA SER A 337 12.53 -7.84 -22.08
C SER A 337 11.93 -9.25 -22.08
N GLU A 338 12.24 -10.04 -21.05
CA GLU A 338 11.72 -11.40 -20.87
C GLU A 338 10.19 -11.43 -20.84
N PRO A 339 9.54 -12.52 -21.29
CA PRO A 339 8.09 -12.67 -21.15
C PRO A 339 7.68 -12.72 -19.67
N PRO A 340 6.42 -12.38 -19.32
CA PRO A 340 5.98 -12.25 -17.93
C PRO A 340 6.32 -13.44 -17.02
N LYS A 341 6.20 -14.68 -17.51
CA LYS A 341 6.46 -15.91 -16.75
C LYS A 341 7.95 -16.10 -16.39
N GLU A 342 8.87 -15.42 -17.07
CA GLU A 342 10.33 -15.52 -16.86
C GLU A 342 10.88 -14.39 -15.98
N ARG A 343 10.01 -13.57 -15.37
CA ARG A 343 10.39 -12.41 -14.55
C ARG A 343 10.47 -12.70 -13.05
N LEU A 344 10.66 -13.96 -12.67
CA LEU A 344 10.68 -14.39 -11.27
C LEU A 344 11.76 -13.65 -10.47
N GLY A 345 13.01 -13.66 -10.95
CA GLY A 345 14.13 -13.05 -10.22
C GLY A 345 13.90 -11.57 -9.89
N GLY A 346 13.46 -10.78 -10.87
CA GLY A 346 13.13 -9.37 -10.64
C GLY A 346 11.90 -9.16 -9.77
N SER A 347 10.91 -10.06 -9.82
CA SER A 347 9.72 -10.01 -8.97
C SER A 347 10.08 -10.24 -7.50
N LEU A 348 10.93 -11.22 -7.21
CA LEU A 348 11.41 -11.51 -5.86
C LEU A 348 12.29 -10.37 -5.34
N ALA A 349 13.24 -9.89 -6.15
CA ALA A 349 14.15 -8.81 -5.74
C ALA A 349 13.39 -7.53 -5.35
N GLY A 350 12.47 -7.07 -6.19
CA GLY A 350 11.70 -5.87 -5.88
C GLY A 350 10.66 -6.08 -4.78
N GLY A 351 10.10 -7.29 -4.64
CA GLY A 351 9.21 -7.62 -3.52
C GLY A 351 9.92 -7.61 -2.18
N LEU A 352 11.13 -8.19 -2.09
CA LEU A 352 11.95 -8.15 -0.87
C LEU A 352 12.37 -6.72 -0.52
N GLU A 353 12.68 -5.90 -1.53
CA GLU A 353 13.01 -4.48 -1.31
C GLU A 353 11.83 -3.71 -0.68
N THR A 354 10.58 -3.99 -1.09
CA THR A 354 9.43 -3.35 -0.44
C THR A 354 9.17 -3.89 0.97
N LEU A 355 9.48 -5.15 1.25
CA LEU A 355 9.49 -5.67 2.62
C LEU A 355 10.54 -4.97 3.48
N ASN A 356 11.74 -4.74 2.96
CA ASN A 356 12.78 -3.95 3.65
C ASN A 356 12.35 -2.51 3.95
N GLN A 357 11.31 -2.02 3.30
CA GLN A 357 10.71 -0.71 3.54
C GLN A 357 9.41 -0.76 4.38
N GLY A 358 9.02 -1.95 4.89
CA GLY A 358 7.92 -2.13 5.82
C GLY A 358 6.58 -2.57 5.20
N ALA A 359 6.53 -2.91 3.91
CA ALA A 359 5.30 -3.37 3.27
C ALA A 359 4.72 -4.64 3.96
N GLN A 360 3.41 -4.66 4.16
CA GLN A 360 2.73 -5.73 4.90
C GLN A 360 2.19 -6.84 4.01
N ILE A 361 1.86 -6.56 2.74
CA ILE A 361 1.23 -7.53 1.84
C ILE A 361 1.95 -7.51 0.49
N LEU A 362 2.37 -8.67 0.00
CA LEU A 362 2.85 -8.86 -1.36
C LEU A 362 1.80 -9.60 -2.18
N ARG A 363 1.40 -9.01 -3.32
CA ARG A 363 0.48 -9.62 -4.27
C ARG A 363 1.26 -10.27 -5.43
N VAL A 364 1.21 -11.60 -5.54
CA VAL A 364 2.13 -12.37 -6.38
C VAL A 364 1.48 -13.50 -7.18
N HIS A 365 2.12 -13.88 -8.29
CA HIS A 365 1.81 -15.10 -9.05
C HIS A 365 2.62 -16.30 -8.55
N ASP A 366 3.90 -16.08 -8.20
CA ASP A 366 4.89 -17.12 -7.89
C ASP A 366 4.92 -17.40 -6.37
N VAL A 367 3.85 -17.99 -5.83
CA VAL A 367 3.68 -18.18 -4.38
C VAL A 367 4.78 -19.02 -3.75
N PRO A 368 5.12 -20.24 -4.21
CA PRO A 368 6.12 -21.08 -3.53
C PRO A 368 7.47 -20.37 -3.38
N GLN A 369 7.93 -19.71 -4.43
CA GLN A 369 9.20 -19.00 -4.45
C GLN A 369 9.15 -17.73 -3.58
N THR A 370 8.01 -17.03 -3.57
CA THR A 370 7.83 -15.87 -2.70
C THR A 370 7.79 -16.27 -1.22
N ILE A 371 7.17 -17.41 -0.89
CA ILE A 371 7.15 -17.96 0.47
C ILE A 371 8.57 -18.34 0.93
N GLN A 372 9.34 -19.02 0.07
CA GLN A 372 10.75 -19.33 0.35
C GLN A 372 11.56 -18.05 0.59
N ALA A 373 11.43 -17.04 -0.28
CA ALA A 373 12.12 -15.77 -0.14
C ALA A 373 11.71 -15.03 1.16
N ARG A 374 10.41 -14.99 1.47
CA ARG A 374 9.89 -14.42 2.71
C ARG A 374 10.46 -15.13 3.94
N ALA A 375 10.52 -16.46 3.94
CA ALA A 375 11.01 -17.22 5.09
C ALA A 375 12.48 -16.88 5.42
N VAL A 376 13.33 -16.78 4.39
CA VAL A 376 14.72 -16.31 4.57
C VAL A 376 14.74 -14.87 5.09
N TRP A 377 13.94 -14.00 4.50
CA TRP A 377 13.84 -12.60 4.92
C TRP A 377 13.37 -12.44 6.37
N GLU A 378 12.41 -13.25 6.83
CA GLU A 378 11.92 -13.25 8.21
C GLU A 378 12.99 -13.72 9.21
N GLY A 379 13.86 -14.65 8.81
CA GLY A 379 15.01 -15.10 9.60
C GLY A 379 16.09 -14.02 9.74
N LEU A 380 16.27 -13.19 8.72
CA LEU A 380 17.20 -12.04 8.75
C LEU A 380 16.64 -10.85 9.55
N HIS A 381 15.32 -10.72 9.64
CA HIS A 381 14.63 -9.59 10.27
C HIS A 381 13.66 -10.06 11.36
N PRO A 382 14.13 -10.57 12.50
CA PRO A 382 13.26 -11.19 13.51
C PRO A 382 12.16 -10.23 13.99
N ALA A 383 10.97 -10.78 14.23
CA ALA A 383 9.87 -10.04 14.83
C ALA A 383 10.24 -9.58 16.24
N ARG A 384 9.58 -8.52 16.72
CA ARG A 384 9.74 -8.07 18.10
C ARG A 384 9.32 -9.19 19.04
N VAL A 385 10.22 -9.61 19.92
CA VAL A 385 9.86 -10.49 21.03
C VAL A 385 9.13 -9.62 22.07
N PRO A 386 7.92 -10.01 22.53
CA PRO A 386 7.15 -9.26 23.52
C PRO A 386 7.91 -8.93 24.80
#